data_AF-A0A239C6L3-F1
#
_entry.id   AF-A0A239C6L3-F1
#
_cell.length_a   1.000
_cell.length_b   1.000
_cell.length_c   1.000
_cell.angle_alpha   90.00
_cell.angle_beta   90.00
_cell.angle_gamma   90.00
#
_symmetry.space_group_name_H-M   'P 1'
#
loop_
_entity.id
_entity.type
_entity.pdbx_description
1 polymer ?
#
loop_
_entity_poly.entity_id
_entity_poly.type
_entity_poly.pdbx_seq_one_letter_code
_entity_poly.pdbx_strand_id
1 'polypeptide(L)'
;MFKELFDLIPDKGSVRFALTRTGADTMAVVLVPEFPVGKGEEPKLTPLSVSGPVAELEAGFLDAVLAYAPDVAALASNLSQAKASMEGGKKGGKAKEPKPDPKPVAPQASFLTMDSDPAESARTCRKCGCTDDQACSGGCSWVEPDLCSACAETGGTATAAVETAQQEEEDHGA
;
A
#
# COMPACT_ATOMS: atom_id res chain seq x y z
N MET A 1 -10.79 6.73 17.22
CA MET A 1 -11.39 6.16 15.99
C MET A 1 -12.31 7.14 15.24
N PHE A 2 -13.60 7.32 15.56
CA PHE A 2 -14.47 8.15 14.70
C PHE A 2 -14.12 9.64 14.64
N LYS A 3 -13.57 10.19 15.73
CA LYS A 3 -13.12 11.60 15.75
C LYS A 3 -11.94 11.85 14.80
N GLU A 4 -10.97 10.95 14.79
CA GLU A 4 -9.81 11.04 13.89
C GLU A 4 -10.24 10.89 12.43
N LEU A 5 -11.16 9.96 12.15
CA LEU A 5 -11.76 9.84 10.82
C LEU A 5 -12.47 11.14 10.40
N PHE A 6 -13.17 11.79 11.33
CA PHE A 6 -13.89 13.02 11.04
C PHE A 6 -12.94 14.16 10.66
N ASP A 7 -11.80 14.27 11.35
CA ASP A 7 -10.78 15.28 11.06
C ASP A 7 -10.09 15.06 9.69
N LEU A 8 -10.19 13.85 9.10
CA LEU A 8 -9.68 13.55 7.77
C LEU A 8 -10.60 13.98 6.62
N ILE A 9 -11.87 14.25 6.91
CA ILE A 9 -12.85 14.62 5.88
C ILE A 9 -12.86 16.14 5.76
N PRO A 10 -12.44 16.72 4.62
CA PRO A 10 -12.45 18.18 4.44
C PRO A 10 -13.88 18.72 4.50
N ASP A 11 -14.01 20.01 4.81
CA ASP A 11 -15.31 20.70 4.81
C ASP A 11 -16.03 20.50 3.47
N LYS A 12 -17.13 19.71 3.50
CA LYS A 12 -17.99 19.30 2.37
C LYS A 12 -17.58 18.03 1.62
N GLY A 13 -16.58 17.28 2.10
CA GLY A 13 -16.31 15.92 1.64
C GLY A 13 -17.23 14.89 2.29
N SER A 14 -17.34 13.71 1.68
CA SER A 14 -17.89 12.51 2.31
C SER A 14 -16.97 11.32 2.03
N VAL A 15 -17.03 10.29 2.88
CA VAL A 15 -16.31 9.04 2.66
C VAL A 15 -17.32 7.90 2.73
N ARG A 16 -17.29 7.02 1.73
CA ARG A 16 -18.07 5.79 1.70
C ARG A 16 -17.22 4.60 2.09
N PHE A 17 -17.79 3.75 2.92
CA PHE A 17 -17.21 2.47 3.31
C PHE A 17 -18.07 1.35 2.69
N ALA A 18 -17.46 0.50 1.90
CA ALA A 18 -18.07 -0.74 1.44
C ALA A 18 -17.38 -1.92 2.14
N LEU A 19 -18.15 -2.71 2.88
CA LEU A 19 -17.66 -3.88 3.57
C LEU A 19 -18.18 -5.13 2.87
N THR A 20 -17.28 -6.01 2.48
CA THR A 20 -17.59 -7.25 1.76
C THR A 20 -16.98 -8.42 2.52
N ARG A 21 -17.80 -9.40 2.92
CA ARG A 21 -17.30 -10.66 3.48
C ARG A 21 -16.77 -11.53 2.34
N THR A 22 -15.49 -11.89 2.38
CA THR A 22 -14.83 -12.67 1.32
C THR A 22 -14.61 -14.14 1.70
N GLY A 23 -14.79 -14.50 2.97
CA GLY A 23 -14.63 -15.86 3.48
C GLY A 23 -15.27 -16.07 4.85
N ALA A 24 -14.93 -17.18 5.52
CA ALA A 24 -15.46 -17.50 6.84
C ALA A 24 -15.10 -16.42 7.87
N ASP A 25 -13.82 -16.03 7.94
CA ASP A 25 -13.32 -15.03 8.90
C ASP A 25 -12.55 -13.89 8.22
N THR A 26 -12.75 -13.71 6.91
CA THR A 26 -12.10 -12.66 6.12
C THR A 26 -13.11 -11.63 5.62
N MET A 27 -12.69 -10.36 5.66
CA MET A 27 -13.45 -9.22 5.18
C MET A 27 -12.56 -8.35 4.30
N ALA A 28 -13.17 -7.69 3.32
CA ALA A 28 -12.58 -6.60 2.58
C ALA A 28 -13.34 -5.31 2.91
N VAL A 29 -12.60 -4.25 3.19
CA VAL A 29 -13.12 -2.91 3.42
C VAL A 29 -12.57 -2.00 2.32
N VAL A 30 -13.47 -1.36 1.59
CA VAL A 30 -13.13 -0.38 0.56
C VAL A 30 -13.56 1.00 1.04
N LEU A 31 -12.60 1.91 1.17
CA LEU A 31 -12.85 3.33 1.35
C LEU A 31 -12.88 4.02 -0.01
N VAL A 32 -14.00 4.69 -0.29
CA VAL A 32 -14.15 5.56 -1.45
C VAL A 32 -14.38 6.97 -0.95
N PRO A 33 -13.38 7.86 -1.03
CA PRO A 33 -13.59 9.27 -0.72
C PRO A 33 -14.38 9.94 -1.85
N GLU A 34 -15.46 10.63 -1.48
CA GLU A 34 -16.32 11.40 -2.37
C GLU A 34 -16.12 12.89 -2.10
N PHE A 35 -15.54 13.60 -3.08
CA PHE A 35 -15.39 15.05 -3.02
C PHE A 35 -16.40 15.71 -3.95
N PRO A 36 -16.95 16.88 -3.59
CA PRO A 36 -17.78 17.67 -4.48
C PRO A 36 -16.90 18.29 -5.58
N VAL A 37 -16.58 17.48 -6.57
CA VAL A 37 -16.03 17.92 -7.84
C VAL A 37 -17.15 18.60 -8.65
N GLY A 38 -16.82 19.67 -9.36
CA GLY A 38 -17.80 20.40 -10.17
C GLY A 38 -18.51 19.48 -11.16
N LYS A 39 -19.73 19.86 -11.57
CA LYS A 39 -20.54 19.10 -12.54
C LYS A 39 -19.71 18.58 -13.72
N GLY A 40 -19.48 17.27 -13.77
CA GLY A 40 -18.90 16.58 -14.92
C GLY A 40 -17.44 16.13 -14.80
N GLU A 41 -16.80 16.33 -13.66
CA GLU A 41 -15.45 15.80 -13.42
C GLU A 41 -15.53 14.69 -12.38
N GLU A 42 -15.05 13.49 -12.68
CA GLU A 42 -14.92 12.41 -11.69
C GLU A 42 -13.57 12.55 -10.98
N PRO A 43 -13.54 12.45 -9.64
CA PRO A 43 -12.27 12.51 -8.93
C PRO A 43 -11.48 11.22 -9.22
N LYS A 44 -10.27 11.37 -9.78
CA LYS A 44 -9.30 10.27 -9.98
C LYS A 44 -8.65 9.85 -8.65
N LEU A 45 -9.46 9.41 -7.70
CA LEU A 45 -8.96 8.77 -6.49
C LEU A 45 -9.08 7.26 -6.63
N THR A 46 -7.94 6.60 -6.47
CA THR A 46 -7.93 5.14 -6.34
C THR A 46 -8.55 4.79 -5.00
N PRO A 47 -9.63 3.99 -4.97
CA PRO A 47 -10.20 3.49 -3.72
C PRO A 47 -9.15 2.77 -2.89
N LEU A 48 -9.13 3.03 -1.59
CA LEU A 48 -8.31 2.25 -0.66
C LEU A 48 -9.05 0.94 -0.38
N SER A 49 -8.46 -0.19 -0.74
CA SER A 49 -9.02 -1.52 -0.46
C SER A 49 -8.08 -2.26 0.48
N VAL A 50 -8.59 -2.62 1.65
CA VAL A 50 -7.88 -3.43 2.65
C VAL A 50 -8.65 -4.72 2.84
N SER A 51 -7.98 -5.88 2.76
CA SER A 51 -8.61 -7.18 2.98
C SER A 51 -7.76 -8.04 3.90
N GLY A 52 -8.40 -8.73 4.83
CA GLY A 52 -7.70 -9.61 5.77
C GLY A 52 -8.65 -10.31 6.73
N PRO A 53 -8.11 -11.08 7.68
CA PRO A 53 -8.86 -11.59 8.83
C PRO A 53 -9.47 -10.44 9.63
N VAL A 54 -10.67 -10.64 10.21
CA VAL A 54 -11.35 -9.60 11.00
C VAL A 54 -10.47 -9.09 12.14
N ALA A 55 -9.74 -9.99 12.82
CA ALA A 55 -8.85 -9.63 13.92
C ALA A 55 -7.67 -8.73 13.49
N GLU A 56 -7.09 -8.96 12.32
CA GLU A 56 -5.99 -8.14 11.79
C GLU A 56 -6.50 -6.79 11.29
N LEU A 57 -7.69 -6.77 10.69
CA LEU A 57 -8.36 -5.53 10.32
C LEU A 57 -8.63 -4.67 11.54
N GLU A 58 -9.15 -5.21 12.65
CA GLU A 58 -9.38 -4.39 13.84
C GLU A 58 -8.09 -3.77 14.41
N ALA A 59 -6.99 -4.51 14.39
CA ALA A 59 -5.71 -4.04 14.91
C ALA A 59 -5.02 -3.00 14.01
N GLY A 60 -5.10 -3.16 12.69
CA GLY A 60 -4.33 -2.36 11.72
C GLY A 60 -5.14 -1.41 10.83
N PHE A 61 -6.48 -1.47 10.86
CA PHE A 61 -7.32 -0.66 9.97
C PHE A 61 -7.16 0.83 10.23
N LEU A 62 -7.04 1.25 11.49
CA LEU A 62 -6.84 2.65 11.84
C LEU A 62 -5.53 3.18 11.26
N ASP A 63 -4.43 2.45 11.44
CA ASP A 63 -3.14 2.82 10.86
C ASP A 63 -3.19 2.86 9.32
N ALA A 64 -3.86 1.89 8.68
CA ALA A 64 -4.03 1.89 7.23
C ALA A 64 -4.85 3.09 6.71
N VAL A 65 -5.93 3.48 7.43
CA VAL A 65 -6.73 4.66 7.08
C VAL A 65 -5.96 5.95 7.35
N LEU A 66 -5.25 6.03 8.48
CA LEU A 66 -4.43 7.19 8.83
C LEU A 66 -3.25 7.37 7.88
N ALA A 67 -2.66 6.28 7.36
CA ALA A 67 -1.62 6.35 6.34
C ALA A 67 -2.12 6.94 5.02
N TYR A 68 -3.42 6.83 4.74
CA TYR A 68 -4.07 7.36 3.53
C TYR A 68 -4.54 8.83 3.66
N ALA A 69 -4.59 9.35 4.88
CA ALA A 69 -4.91 10.75 5.20
C ALA A 69 -4.14 11.81 4.39
N PRO A 70 -2.79 11.77 4.29
CA PRO A 70 -2.04 12.82 3.61
C PRO A 70 -2.36 12.90 2.12
N ASP A 71 -2.61 11.77 1.46
CA ASP A 71 -2.96 11.73 0.04
C ASP A 71 -4.31 12.41 -0.24
N VAL A 72 -5.29 12.15 0.64
CA VAL A 72 -6.61 12.79 0.58
C VAL A 72 -6.49 14.31 0.79
N ALA A 73 -5.71 14.73 1.80
CA ALA A 73 -5.49 16.15 2.08
C ALA A 73 -4.78 16.88 0.92
N ALA A 74 -3.77 16.26 0.33
CA ALA A 74 -3.04 16.80 -0.81
C ALA A 74 -3.97 17.02 -2.02
N LEU A 75 -4.87 16.06 -2.31
CA LEU A 75 -5.82 16.22 -3.39
C LEU A 75 -6.81 17.36 -3.14
N ALA A 76 -7.36 17.46 -1.93
CA ALA A 76 -8.28 18.54 -1.58
C ALA A 76 -7.65 19.93 -1.78
N SER A 77 -6.36 20.07 -1.44
CA SER A 77 -5.57 21.29 -1.68
C SER A 77 -5.42 21.57 -3.18
N ASN A 78 -5.01 20.57 -3.98
CA ASN A 78 -4.86 20.70 -5.43
C ASN A 78 -6.17 21.11 -6.12
N LEU A 79 -7.29 20.51 -5.72
CA LEU A 79 -8.61 20.79 -6.28
C LEU A 79 -9.06 22.22 -5.96
N SER A 80 -8.74 22.70 -4.76
CA SER A 80 -9.02 24.08 -4.34
C SER A 80 -8.20 25.11 -5.13
N GLN A 81 -6.92 24.83 -5.38
CA GLN A 81 -6.05 25.70 -6.20
C GLN A 81 -6.46 25.73 -7.68
N ALA A 82 -6.85 24.56 -8.23
CA ALA A 82 -7.35 24.46 -9.59
C ALA A 82 -8.64 25.27 -9.77
N LYS A 83 -9.57 25.17 -8.81
CA LYS A 83 -10.81 25.95 -8.82
C LYS A 83 -10.55 27.46 -8.75
N ALA A 84 -9.67 27.91 -7.85
CA ALA A 84 -9.31 29.32 -7.73
C ALA A 84 -8.73 29.88 -9.05
N SER A 85 -7.93 29.07 -9.76
CA SER A 85 -7.36 29.45 -11.06
C SER A 85 -8.41 29.57 -12.16
N MET A 86 -9.44 28.71 -12.14
CA MET A 86 -10.56 28.75 -13.09
C MET A 86 -11.50 29.94 -12.85
N GLU A 87 -11.73 30.34 -11.59
CA GLU A 87 -12.60 31.47 -11.26
C GLU A 87 -11.92 32.83 -11.54
N GLY A 88 -10.59 32.93 -11.46
CA GLY A 88 -9.83 34.15 -11.76
C GLY A 88 -9.70 34.48 -13.26
N GLY A 89 -9.87 33.50 -14.15
CA GLY A 89 -9.58 33.63 -15.58
C GLY A 89 -10.60 34.39 -16.43
N LYS A 90 -11.73 34.85 -15.89
CA LYS A 90 -12.82 35.45 -16.69
C LYS A 90 -12.58 36.90 -17.15
N LYS A 91 -11.43 37.51 -16.85
CA LYS A 91 -11.08 38.87 -17.33
C LYS A 91 -9.99 38.83 -18.43
N GLY A 92 -10.46 38.68 -19.67
CA GLY A 92 -9.91 39.30 -20.89
C GLY A 92 -8.39 39.39 -21.03
N GLY A 93 -7.73 38.27 -21.33
CA GLY A 93 -6.38 38.27 -21.88
C GLY A 93 -6.44 38.04 -23.39
N LYS A 94 -6.27 39.10 -24.20
CA LYS A 94 -5.97 38.98 -25.63
C LYS A 94 -4.73 38.08 -25.77
N ALA A 95 -4.92 36.91 -26.35
CA ALA A 95 -3.87 35.95 -26.63
C ALA A 95 -2.74 36.62 -27.42
N LYS A 96 -1.60 36.84 -26.76
CA LYS A 96 -0.33 37.02 -27.46
C LYS A 96 0.20 35.61 -27.70
N GLU A 97 -0.09 35.10 -28.88
CA GLU A 97 0.32 33.80 -29.40
C GLU A 97 1.82 33.59 -29.15
N PRO A 98 2.21 32.68 -28.24
CA PRO A 98 3.57 32.17 -28.17
C PRO A 98 3.77 31.29 -29.41
N LYS A 99 4.90 31.47 -30.10
CA LYS A 99 5.27 30.71 -31.30
C LYS A 99 5.10 29.19 -31.12
N PRO A 100 4.72 28.45 -32.19
CA PRO A 100 4.86 27.00 -32.24
C PRO A 100 6.38 26.70 -32.29
N ASP A 101 6.98 25.93 -31.38
CA ASP A 101 6.90 24.49 -31.12
C ASP A 101 7.83 24.20 -29.89
N PRO A 102 7.71 23.08 -29.12
CA PRO A 102 7.61 21.72 -29.66
C PRO A 102 6.52 20.83 -29.04
N LYS A 103 6.26 19.74 -29.77
CA LYS A 103 5.45 18.56 -29.40
C LYS A 103 5.36 18.29 -27.88
N PRO A 104 4.18 17.87 -27.39
CA PRO A 104 4.04 17.40 -26.03
C PRO A 104 4.87 16.11 -25.86
N VAL A 105 6.06 16.25 -25.30
CA VAL A 105 6.73 15.15 -24.63
C VAL A 105 5.96 14.96 -23.32
N ALA A 106 5.51 13.73 -23.09
CA ALA A 106 4.86 13.30 -21.85
C ALA A 106 5.63 13.84 -20.62
N PRO A 107 4.95 14.15 -19.50
CA PRO A 107 5.62 14.61 -18.30
C PRO A 107 6.65 13.57 -17.85
N GLN A 108 7.91 13.91 -18.08
CA GLN A 108 9.05 13.21 -17.56
C GLN A 108 9.11 13.58 -16.08
N ALA A 109 8.85 12.60 -15.22
CA ALA A 109 9.16 12.68 -13.81
C ALA A 109 10.66 13.00 -13.68
N SER A 110 10.95 14.19 -13.18
CA SER A 110 12.31 14.59 -12.81
C SER A 110 12.22 15.25 -11.45
N PHE A 111 12.02 14.41 -10.43
CA PHE A 111 12.65 14.63 -9.15
C PHE A 111 13.74 13.57 -9.02
N LEU A 112 14.98 14.02 -9.17
CA LEU A 112 16.23 13.30 -8.90
C LEU A 112 16.50 12.09 -9.81
N THR A 113 17.07 12.35 -10.98
CA THR A 113 18.15 11.49 -11.47
C THR A 113 19.34 11.64 -10.52
N MET A 114 19.26 10.97 -9.37
CA MET A 114 20.46 10.47 -8.71
C MET A 114 20.97 9.38 -9.65
N ASP A 115 22.22 9.49 -10.05
CA ASP A 115 23.03 8.39 -10.55
C ASP A 115 23.11 7.34 -9.42
N SER A 116 22.01 6.64 -9.19
CA SER A 116 21.89 5.53 -8.25
C SER A 116 21.92 4.28 -9.10
N ASP A 117 23.14 3.81 -9.29
CA ASP A 117 23.51 2.46 -9.69
C ASP A 117 22.39 1.45 -9.34
N PRO A 118 21.75 0.77 -10.31
CA PRO A 118 20.60 -0.12 -10.06
C PRO A 118 20.98 -1.44 -9.33
N ALA A 119 22.05 -1.46 -8.55
CA ALA A 119 22.73 -2.69 -8.15
C ALA A 119 22.95 -2.91 -6.64
N GLU A 120 22.26 -2.20 -5.72
CA GLU A 120 22.38 -2.47 -4.28
C GLU A 120 21.04 -2.54 -3.54
N SER A 121 20.06 -3.24 -4.10
CA SER A 121 18.96 -3.74 -3.26
C SER A 121 19.56 -4.73 -2.25
N ALA A 122 19.70 -4.29 -1.00
CA ALA A 122 20.18 -5.11 0.10
C ALA A 122 19.55 -6.51 0.04
N ARG A 123 20.38 -7.53 -0.16
CA ARG A 123 19.89 -8.90 -0.35
C ARG A 123 19.23 -9.33 0.95
N THR A 124 18.05 -9.92 0.84
CA THR A 124 17.25 -10.37 1.98
C THR A 124 16.84 -11.81 1.76
N CYS A 125 17.08 -12.69 2.73
CA CYS A 125 16.78 -14.11 2.59
C CYS A 125 15.27 -14.32 2.59
N ARG A 126 14.73 -14.95 1.55
CA ARG A 126 13.28 -15.20 1.39
C ARG A 126 12.66 -16.07 2.49
N LYS A 127 13.48 -16.81 3.26
CA LYS A 127 12.99 -17.70 4.33
C LYS A 127 13.06 -17.07 5.72
N CYS A 128 14.22 -16.53 6.11
CA CYS A 128 14.45 -16.02 7.46
C CYS A 128 14.55 -14.50 7.55
N GLY A 129 14.62 -13.79 6.42
CA GLY A 129 14.74 -12.33 6.40
C GLY A 129 16.12 -11.78 6.77
N CYS A 130 17.16 -12.62 6.92
CA CYS A 130 18.51 -12.13 7.19
C CYS A 130 19.04 -11.26 6.04
N THR A 131 19.88 -10.28 6.38
CA THR A 131 20.52 -9.34 5.44
C THR A 131 22.04 -9.39 5.60
N ASP A 132 22.80 -8.69 4.74
CA ASP A 132 24.27 -8.60 4.86
C ASP A 132 24.73 -8.06 6.23
N ASP A 133 23.98 -7.12 6.82
CA ASP A 133 24.28 -6.56 8.13
C ASP A 133 23.67 -7.35 9.31
N GLN A 134 22.71 -8.25 9.04
CA GLN A 134 21.95 -8.99 10.04
C GLN A 134 21.87 -10.47 9.67
N ALA A 135 22.94 -11.20 9.98
CA ALA A 135 23.00 -12.65 9.79
C ALA A 135 22.10 -13.42 10.77
N CYS A 136 21.79 -14.68 10.45
CA CYS A 136 21.08 -15.60 11.34
C CYS A 136 21.82 -15.82 12.67
N SER A 137 21.10 -16.27 13.69
CA SER A 137 21.66 -16.76 14.96
C SER A 137 22.60 -17.96 14.71
N GLY A 138 23.91 -17.70 14.65
CA GLY A 138 24.94 -18.68 14.29
C GLY A 138 25.79 -18.29 13.07
N GLY A 139 25.45 -17.18 12.40
CA GLY A 139 26.10 -16.74 11.18
C GLY A 139 25.55 -17.47 9.96
N CYS A 140 25.43 -16.75 8.85
CA CYS A 140 25.06 -17.35 7.56
C CYS A 140 25.76 -16.59 6.43
N SER A 141 25.88 -17.25 5.28
CA SER A 141 26.46 -16.66 4.07
C SER A 141 25.44 -16.77 2.93
N TRP A 142 25.51 -15.90 1.93
CA TRP A 142 24.66 -16.00 0.75
C TRP A 142 25.05 -17.18 -0.14
N VAL A 143 24.07 -18.01 -0.48
CA VAL A 143 24.25 -19.11 -1.47
C VAL A 143 23.49 -18.83 -2.77
N GLU A 144 22.40 -18.07 -2.70
CA GLU A 144 21.63 -17.56 -3.83
C GLU A 144 21.35 -16.05 -3.63
N PRO A 145 20.88 -15.32 -4.67
CA PRO A 145 20.57 -13.88 -4.55
C PRO A 145 19.59 -13.53 -3.43
N ASP A 146 18.72 -14.47 -3.06
CA ASP A 146 17.63 -14.32 -2.08
C ASP A 146 17.60 -15.48 -1.06
N LEU A 147 18.68 -16.26 -0.89
CA LEU A 147 18.74 -17.37 0.07
C LEU A 147 20.10 -17.49 0.77
N CYS A 148 20.08 -17.65 2.10
CA CYS A 148 21.27 -17.86 2.92
C CYS A 148 21.57 -19.36 3.14
N SER A 149 22.82 -19.67 3.51
CA SER A 149 23.32 -21.02 3.73
C SER A 149 22.52 -21.79 4.78
N ALA A 150 22.18 -21.16 5.91
CA ALA A 150 21.37 -21.76 6.97
C ALA A 150 19.98 -22.20 6.46
N CYS A 151 19.39 -21.43 5.55
CA CYS A 151 18.09 -21.70 4.96
C CYS A 151 18.13 -22.69 3.78
N ALA A 152 19.31 -22.86 3.16
CA ALA A 152 19.54 -23.83 2.12
C ALA A 152 19.70 -25.24 2.69
N GLU A 153 20.45 -25.40 3.79
CA GLU A 153 20.65 -26.70 4.44
C GLU A 153 19.36 -27.26 5.05
N THR A 154 18.55 -26.38 5.64
CA THR A 154 17.22 -26.74 6.19
C THR A 154 16.17 -27.08 5.13
N GLY A 155 16.41 -26.70 3.86
CA GLY A 155 15.50 -26.98 2.75
C GLY A 155 15.65 -28.37 2.13
N GLY A 156 16.73 -29.10 2.45
CA GLY A 156 17.07 -30.38 1.81
C GLY A 156 16.67 -31.63 2.58
N THR A 157 16.28 -31.52 3.85
CA THR A 157 16.05 -32.70 4.71
C THR A 157 14.95 -32.46 5.74
N ALA A 158 13.69 -32.38 5.31
CA ALA A 158 12.57 -32.40 6.26
C ALA A 158 11.25 -32.95 5.67
N THR A 159 11.32 -34.10 4.99
CA THR A 159 10.17 -35.02 4.89
C THR A 159 10.67 -36.46 5.02
N ALA A 160 11.28 -36.79 6.15
CA ALA A 160 11.49 -38.17 6.59
C ALA A 160 11.84 -38.17 8.09
N ALA A 161 10.80 -38.14 8.94
CA ALA A 161 10.76 -38.54 10.36
C ALA A 161 9.88 -37.59 11.21
N VAL A 162 8.60 -37.51 10.89
CA VAL A 162 7.56 -37.44 11.94
C VAL A 162 6.60 -38.58 11.64
N GLU A 163 7.13 -39.79 11.82
CA GLU A 163 6.40 -41.04 11.84
C GLU A 163 6.12 -41.36 13.32
N THR A 164 4.81 -41.48 13.63
CA THR A 164 4.25 -42.27 14.73
C THR A 164 4.44 -41.78 16.17
N ALA A 165 3.40 -41.14 16.72
CA ALA A 165 3.01 -41.30 18.13
C ALA A 165 1.62 -40.70 18.44
N GLN A 166 0.53 -41.18 17.81
CA GLN A 166 -0.84 -40.96 18.33
C GLN A 166 -1.77 -42.13 17.93
N GLN A 167 -1.52 -43.32 18.50
CA GLN A 167 -2.52 -44.39 18.57
C GLN A 167 -2.24 -45.18 19.83
N GLU A 168 -3.01 -44.91 20.89
CA GLU A 168 -3.31 -45.76 22.06
C GLU A 168 -3.75 -44.85 23.22
N GLU A 169 -5.07 -44.80 23.49
CA GLU A 169 -5.81 -44.29 24.67
C GLU A 169 -7.19 -43.80 24.14
N GLU A 170 -8.37 -44.34 24.43
CA GLU A 170 -8.86 -45.34 25.38
C GLU A 170 -10.14 -45.97 24.78
N ASP A 171 -10.03 -47.23 24.36
CA ASP A 171 -11.10 -48.22 24.54
C ASP A 171 -10.99 -48.64 26.01
N HIS A 172 -11.96 -48.31 26.87
CA HIS A 172 -12.32 -48.98 28.14
C HIS A 172 -13.36 -48.11 28.89
N GLY A 173 -14.63 -48.50 28.85
CA GLY A 173 -15.66 -47.84 29.67
C GLY A 173 -17.06 -48.33 29.37
N ALA A 174 -17.30 -49.61 29.66
CA ALA A 174 -18.60 -50.26 29.66
C ALA A 174 -19.57 -49.68 30.70
#